data_AF-A0A183UW33-F1
#
_entry.id   AF-A0A183UW33-F1
#
_cell.length_a   1.000
_cell.length_b   1.000
_cell.length_c   1.000
_cell.angle_alpha   90.00
_cell.angle_beta   90.00
_cell.angle_gamma   90.00
#
_symmetry.space_group_name_H-M   'P 1'
#
loop_
_entity.id
_entity.type
_entity.pdbx_description
1 polymer ?
#
loop_
_entity_poly.entity_id
_entity_poly.type
_entity_poly.pdbx_seq_one_letter_code
_entity_poly.pdbx_strand_id
1 'polypeptide(L)'
;MEFDEERSIACEMSNIFQRLKWIYQKFRLSYTLPFFILISYTLIGAAIFRKLELERDQRERETFRDSYNYAMDQVLRRMLELRCQDVVIRADEHLQMRYAREAIGWFIDYLNLTQVIKERNDSSPWSWYGSMFYAGQLYTTIGYGLPVAKTRAGQIASIFYIMLGIPVFLIILKEVGRLLSRALRKLYKRIRTAKSKLPTRQLTRIGMPVKALYTSAYSIATSVGSEHRKLAHVELDSELGANEQNALNKKL
;
A
#
# COMPACT_ATOMS: atom_id res chain seq x y z
N MET A 1 51.46 -20.57 -16.24
CA MET A 1 51.05 -20.53 -14.82
C MET A 1 49.73 -19.78 -14.69
N GLU A 2 49.62 -18.56 -15.23
CA GLU A 2 48.39 -17.74 -15.25
C GLU A 2 47.20 -18.40 -16.01
N PHE A 3 47.49 -19.17 -17.07
CA PHE A 3 46.47 -19.83 -17.91
C PHE A 3 45.80 -21.05 -17.24
N ASP A 4 46.45 -21.67 -16.25
CA ASP A 4 45.86 -22.78 -15.48
C ASP A 4 44.95 -22.27 -14.35
N GLU A 5 45.24 -21.08 -13.82
CA GLU A 5 44.46 -20.45 -12.76
C GLU A 5 43.09 -19.97 -13.28
N GLU A 6 43.05 -19.38 -14.49
CA GLU A 6 41.79 -19.03 -15.16
C GLU A 6 40.89 -20.25 -15.46
N ARG A 7 41.49 -21.38 -15.88
CA ARG A 7 40.73 -22.64 -16.10
C ARG A 7 40.23 -23.25 -14.81
N SER A 8 41.00 -23.15 -13.73
CA SER A 8 40.58 -23.61 -12.40
C SER A 8 39.37 -22.82 -11.89
N ILE A 9 39.42 -21.49 -12.01
CA ILE A 9 38.31 -20.59 -11.61
C ILE A 9 37.09 -20.84 -12.50
N ALA A 10 37.26 -21.00 -13.82
CA ALA A 10 36.16 -21.31 -14.73
C ALA A 10 35.51 -22.69 -14.41
N CYS A 11 36.31 -23.68 -14.03
CA CYS A 11 35.83 -25.00 -13.65
C CYS A 11 35.07 -24.98 -12.32
N GLU A 12 35.59 -24.28 -11.30
CA GLU A 12 34.89 -24.06 -10.03
C GLU A 12 33.57 -23.32 -10.22
N MET A 13 33.57 -22.25 -11.03
CA MET A 13 32.35 -21.50 -11.36
C MET A 13 31.34 -22.38 -12.10
N SER A 14 31.78 -23.26 -13.00
CA SER A 14 30.89 -24.21 -13.69
C SER A 14 30.31 -25.27 -12.75
N ASN A 15 31.09 -25.78 -11.81
CA ASN A 15 30.67 -26.76 -10.81
C ASN A 15 29.70 -26.15 -9.79
N ILE A 16 29.96 -24.91 -9.36
CA ILE A 16 29.06 -24.13 -8.52
C ILE A 16 27.76 -23.88 -9.28
N PHE A 17 27.81 -23.47 -10.54
CA PHE A 17 26.61 -23.20 -11.35
C PHE A 17 25.80 -24.48 -11.60
N GLN A 18 26.46 -25.62 -11.84
CA GLN A 18 25.79 -26.92 -11.96
C GLN A 18 25.18 -27.38 -10.63
N ARG A 19 25.87 -27.20 -9.50
CA ARG A 19 25.31 -27.48 -8.17
C ARG A 19 24.14 -26.55 -7.85
N LEU A 20 24.21 -25.28 -8.23
CA LEU A 20 23.14 -24.29 -8.08
C LEU A 20 21.92 -24.67 -8.92
N LYS A 21 22.13 -25.12 -10.16
CA LYS A 21 21.08 -25.59 -11.08
C LYS A 21 20.45 -26.90 -10.60
N TRP A 22 21.26 -27.82 -10.07
CA TRP A 22 20.81 -29.07 -9.47
C TRP A 22 20.01 -28.82 -8.18
N ILE A 23 20.49 -27.94 -7.30
CA ILE A 23 19.76 -27.47 -6.11
C ILE A 23 18.44 -26.81 -6.52
N TYR A 24 18.45 -25.94 -7.53
CA TYR A 24 17.26 -25.26 -8.06
C TYR A 24 16.24 -26.24 -8.68
N GLN A 25 16.68 -27.30 -9.38
CA GLN A 25 15.81 -28.31 -9.97
C GLN A 25 15.33 -29.38 -8.99
N LYS A 26 16.15 -29.74 -7.98
CA LYS A 26 15.81 -30.66 -6.88
C LYS A 26 14.81 -30.01 -5.91
N PHE A 27 14.94 -28.71 -5.67
CA PHE A 27 13.97 -27.89 -4.91
C PHE A 27 12.78 -27.41 -5.76
N ARG A 28 12.25 -28.30 -6.60
CA ARG A 28 10.88 -28.20 -7.14
C ARG A 28 9.80 -28.30 -6.04
N LEU A 29 10.21 -28.41 -4.77
CA LEU A 29 9.37 -28.39 -3.58
C LEU A 29 9.52 -27.07 -2.82
N SER A 30 8.45 -26.29 -2.87
CA SER A 30 8.13 -25.13 -2.05
C SER A 30 8.66 -23.76 -2.51
N TYR A 31 7.72 -22.98 -3.05
CA TYR A 31 7.71 -21.52 -3.15
C TYR A 31 8.12 -20.79 -1.86
N THR A 32 8.10 -21.47 -0.70
CA THR A 32 8.51 -20.90 0.59
C THR A 32 10.02 -20.87 0.82
N LEU A 33 10.80 -21.70 0.12
CA LEU A 33 12.23 -21.84 0.42
C LEU A 33 13.06 -20.58 0.14
N PRO A 34 12.91 -19.89 -1.01
CA PRO A 34 13.62 -18.63 -1.25
C PRO A 34 13.27 -17.56 -0.21
N PHE A 35 12.05 -17.60 0.35
CA PHE A 35 11.62 -16.69 1.40
C PHE A 35 12.35 -16.95 2.73
N PHE A 36 12.51 -18.23 3.12
CA PHE A 36 13.31 -18.58 4.29
C PHE A 36 14.80 -18.25 4.12
N ILE A 37 15.36 -18.45 2.92
CA ILE A 37 16.73 -18.03 2.61
C ILE A 37 16.88 -16.52 2.80
N LEU A 38 15.94 -15.72 2.30
CA LEU A 38 16.00 -14.26 2.47
C LEU A 38 15.89 -13.84 3.93
N ILE A 39 14.98 -14.44 4.70
CA ILE A 39 14.84 -14.14 6.14
C ILE A 39 16.15 -14.43 6.86
N SER A 40 16.74 -15.61 6.66
CA SER A 40 18.01 -15.97 7.29
C SER A 40 19.15 -15.05 6.84
N TYR A 41 19.20 -14.69 5.55
CA TYR A 41 20.15 -13.73 5.01
C TYR A 41 20.06 -12.36 5.69
N THR A 42 18.83 -11.82 5.84
CA THR A 42 18.59 -10.55 6.53
C THR A 42 18.95 -10.61 8.02
N LEU A 43 18.68 -11.72 8.69
CA LEU A 43 19.07 -11.91 10.10
C LEU A 43 20.59 -11.94 10.28
N ILE A 44 21.31 -12.62 9.38
CA ILE A 44 22.78 -12.64 9.38
C ILE A 44 23.33 -11.24 9.13
N GLY A 45 22.83 -10.54 8.12
CA GLY A 45 23.21 -9.15 7.83
C GLY A 45 22.96 -8.24 9.04
N ALA A 46 21.78 -8.35 9.66
CA ALA A 46 21.43 -7.57 10.85
C ALA A 46 22.39 -7.83 12.01
N ALA A 47 22.76 -9.08 12.28
CA ALA A 47 23.72 -9.42 13.32
C ALA A 47 25.11 -8.81 13.05
N ILE A 48 25.58 -8.86 11.79
CA ILE A 48 26.86 -8.28 11.37
C ILE A 48 26.84 -6.76 11.56
N PHE A 49 25.89 -6.05 10.94
CA PHE A 49 25.87 -4.59 11.00
C PHE A 49 25.62 -4.07 12.40
N ARG A 50 24.77 -4.75 13.18
CA ARG A 50 24.58 -4.41 14.59
C ARG A 50 25.89 -4.52 15.36
N LYS A 51 26.65 -5.59 15.19
CA LYS A 51 27.94 -5.75 15.88
C LYS A 51 28.95 -4.68 15.46
N LEU A 52 28.99 -4.32 14.18
CA LEU A 52 29.97 -3.37 13.64
C LEU A 52 29.65 -1.91 13.99
N GLU A 53 28.37 -1.52 14.05
CA GLU A 53 27.97 -0.12 14.16
C GLU A 53 27.40 0.27 15.53
N LEU A 54 26.82 -0.66 16.29
CA LEU A 54 26.10 -0.34 17.53
C LEU A 54 27.01 0.31 18.59
N GLU A 55 28.19 -0.25 18.84
CA GLU A 55 29.09 0.25 19.89
C GLU A 55 29.57 1.67 19.59
N ARG A 56 29.94 1.93 18.32
CA ARG A 56 30.37 3.27 17.89
C ARG A 56 29.23 4.27 17.99
N ASP A 57 28.04 3.92 17.49
CA ASP A 57 26.88 4.82 17.50
C ASP A 57 26.41 5.13 18.94
N GLN A 58 26.43 4.13 19.83
CA GLN A 58 26.16 4.34 21.26
C GLN A 58 27.16 5.32 21.88
N ARG A 59 28.45 5.13 21.63
CA ARG A 59 29.49 6.01 22.17
C ARG A 59 29.40 7.45 21.64
N GLU A 60 29.10 7.63 20.36
CA GLU A 60 28.89 8.96 19.76
C GLU A 60 27.67 9.66 20.39
N ARG A 61 26.58 8.92 20.64
CA ARG A 61 25.37 9.45 21.29
C ARG A 61 25.57 9.77 22.75
N GLU A 62 26.27 8.91 23.49
CA GLU A 62 26.63 9.14 24.89
C GLU A 62 27.49 10.39 25.03
N THR A 63 28.56 10.50 24.22
CA THR A 63 29.43 11.67 24.19
C THR A 63 28.66 12.95 23.86
N PHE A 64 27.76 12.89 22.87
CA PHE A 64 26.89 14.02 22.51
C PHE A 64 25.95 14.40 23.66
N ARG A 65 25.31 13.41 24.30
CA ARG A 65 24.39 13.63 25.42
C ARG A 65 25.09 14.25 26.61
N ASP A 66 26.28 13.77 26.96
CA ASP A 66 27.08 14.31 28.06
C ASP A 66 27.54 15.73 27.75
N SER A 67 28.04 15.97 26.52
CA SER A 67 28.45 17.31 26.07
C SER A 67 27.28 18.29 26.05
N TYR A 68 26.11 17.86 25.60
CA TYR A 68 24.89 18.68 25.55
C TYR A 68 24.41 19.03 26.96
N ASN A 69 24.33 18.04 27.86
CA ASN A 69 23.90 18.27 29.24
C ASN A 69 24.88 19.19 29.98
N TYR A 70 26.19 19.00 29.77
CA TYR A 70 27.22 19.87 30.33
C TYR A 70 27.09 21.31 29.81
N ALA A 71 26.98 21.50 28.48
CA ALA A 71 26.81 22.82 27.89
C ALA A 71 25.54 23.52 28.37
N MET A 72 24.42 22.78 28.48
CA MET A 72 23.16 23.29 28.98
C MET A 72 23.26 23.75 30.43
N ASP A 73 23.88 22.94 31.30
CA ASP A 73 24.09 23.29 32.71
C ASP A 73 24.98 24.54 32.86
N GLN A 74 26.06 24.63 32.07
CA GLN A 74 26.94 25.81 32.07
C GLN A 74 26.20 27.07 31.63
N VAL A 75 25.41 27.02 30.56
CA VAL A 75 24.62 28.17 30.09
C VAL A 75 23.61 28.61 31.15
N LEU A 76 22.91 27.65 31.78
CA LEU A 76 21.96 27.94 32.86
C LEU A 76 22.64 28.64 34.03
N ARG A 77 23.78 28.11 34.51
CA ARG A 77 24.53 28.72 35.61
C ARG A 77 24.96 30.15 35.29
N ARG A 78 25.55 30.39 34.11
CA ARG A 78 26.01 31.71 33.69
C ARG A 78 24.88 32.73 33.52
N MET A 79 23.73 32.30 33.01
CA MET A 79 22.55 33.17 32.93
C MET A 79 22.03 33.58 34.31
N LEU A 80 22.04 32.66 35.28
CA LEU A 80 21.60 32.92 36.65
C LEU A 80 22.60 33.79 37.42
N GLU A 81 23.91 33.65 37.16
CA GLU A 81 24.96 34.52 37.72
C GLU A 81 24.78 36.01 37.30
N LEU A 82 24.46 36.27 36.02
CA LEU A 82 24.32 37.63 35.48
C LEU A 82 23.10 38.41 36.01
N ARG A 83 22.10 37.74 36.59
CA ARG A 83 20.81 38.34 37.00
C ARG A 83 20.70 38.59 38.52
N CYS A 84 21.78 38.40 39.27
CA CYS A 84 21.82 38.45 40.74
C CYS A 84 21.71 39.88 41.35
N GLN A 85 20.80 40.73 40.87
CA GLN A 85 20.53 42.03 41.49
C GLN A 85 19.08 42.22 42.00
N ASP A 86 18.14 41.33 41.65
CA ASP A 86 16.76 41.37 42.16
C ASP A 86 16.54 40.44 43.36
N VAL A 87 16.19 41.02 44.51
CA VAL A 87 16.00 40.33 45.80
C VAL A 87 14.76 39.41 45.79
N VAL A 88 13.75 39.73 44.97
CA VAL A 88 12.45 39.02 44.91
C VAL A 88 12.55 37.67 44.20
N ILE A 89 13.42 37.54 43.18
CA ILE A 89 13.56 36.30 42.42
C ILE A 89 14.44 35.29 43.20
N ARG A 90 15.30 35.75 44.12
CA ARG A 90 16.30 34.93 44.83
C ARG A 90 15.74 33.88 45.79
N ALA A 91 14.44 33.92 46.09
CA ALA A 91 13.82 33.06 47.09
C ALA A 91 13.63 31.60 46.63
N ASP A 92 13.63 31.32 45.33
CA ASP A 92 13.45 29.97 44.79
C ASP A 92 14.39 29.70 43.59
N GLU A 93 15.53 29.07 43.89
CA GLU A 93 16.54 28.66 42.92
C GLU A 93 15.96 27.69 41.86
N HIS A 94 15.02 26.83 42.26
CA HIS A 94 14.39 25.88 41.36
C HIS A 94 13.45 26.56 40.37
N LEU A 95 12.67 27.55 40.82
CA LEU A 95 11.79 28.32 39.96
C LEU A 95 12.60 29.10 38.91
N GLN A 96 13.73 29.70 39.31
CA GLN A 96 14.65 30.37 38.39
C GLN A 96 15.24 29.42 37.34
N MET A 97 15.73 28.25 37.77
CA MET A 97 16.26 27.24 36.87
C MET A 97 15.21 26.77 35.85
N ARG A 98 13.94 26.66 36.25
CA ARG A 98 12.85 26.29 35.34
C ARG A 98 12.61 27.38 34.28
N TYR A 99 12.45 28.63 34.67
CA TYR A 99 12.24 29.73 33.71
C TYR A 99 13.42 29.89 32.73
N ALA A 100 14.66 29.78 33.22
CA ALA A 100 15.84 29.85 32.37
C ALA A 100 15.91 28.66 31.38
N ARG A 101 15.60 27.45 31.86
CA ARG A 101 15.54 26.25 31.01
C ARG A 101 14.43 26.35 29.95
N GLU A 102 13.26 26.86 30.33
CA GLU A 102 12.15 27.10 29.41
C GLU A 102 12.52 28.14 28.34
N ALA A 103 13.19 29.24 28.72
CA ALA A 103 13.64 30.25 27.76
C ALA A 103 14.65 29.68 26.74
N ILE A 104 15.61 28.87 27.19
CA ILE A 104 16.54 28.18 26.29
C ILE A 104 15.82 27.14 25.44
N GLY A 105 14.87 26.40 26.02
CA GLY A 105 14.03 25.45 25.29
C GLY A 105 13.23 26.12 24.17
N TRP A 106 12.61 27.28 24.46
CA TRP A 106 11.93 28.10 23.45
C TRP A 106 12.87 28.56 22.35
N PHE A 107 14.09 28.99 22.69
CA PHE A 107 15.09 29.40 21.69
C PHE A 107 15.53 28.25 20.77
N ILE A 108 15.78 27.07 21.34
CA ILE A 108 16.11 25.84 20.59
C ILE A 108 14.98 25.46 19.64
N ASP A 109 13.73 25.59 20.10
CA ASP A 109 12.55 25.26 19.31
C ASP A 109 12.29 26.28 18.20
N TYR A 110 12.48 27.58 18.49
CA TYR A 110 12.40 28.65 17.51
C TYR A 110 13.41 28.47 16.36
N LEU A 111 14.60 27.92 16.66
CA LEU A 111 15.61 27.57 15.67
C LEU A 111 15.38 26.21 14.98
N ASN A 112 14.28 25.52 15.27
CA ASN A 112 13.99 24.16 14.80
C ASN A 112 15.09 23.13 15.12
N LEU A 113 15.87 23.36 16.19
CA LEU A 113 16.98 22.50 16.55
C LEU A 113 16.54 21.32 17.44
N THR A 114 15.32 21.37 17.97
CA THR A 114 14.70 20.34 18.82
C THR A 114 14.75 18.96 18.18
N GLN A 115 14.48 18.86 16.87
CA GLN A 115 14.46 17.57 16.17
C GLN A 115 15.86 16.92 16.12
N VAL A 116 16.91 17.72 15.85
CA VAL A 116 18.29 17.23 15.77
C VAL A 116 18.78 16.76 17.14
N ILE A 117 18.47 17.51 18.20
CA ILE A 117 18.83 17.16 19.57
C ILE A 117 18.11 15.88 19.98
N LYS A 118 16.80 15.78 19.70
CA LYS A 118 16.00 14.60 20.02
C LYS A 118 16.52 13.37 19.30
N GLU A 119 16.78 13.46 17.99
CA GLU A 119 17.28 12.32 17.21
C GLU A 119 18.62 11.79 17.73
N ARG A 120 19.50 12.67 18.22
CA ARG A 120 20.81 12.26 18.79
C ARG A 120 20.71 11.78 20.24
N ASN A 121 19.71 12.24 20.99
CA ASN A 121 19.50 11.84 22.37
C ASN A 121 18.66 10.55 22.51
N ASP A 122 17.88 10.22 21.49
CA ASP A 122 17.09 8.99 21.43
C ASP A 122 17.98 7.74 21.32
N SER A 123 17.36 6.58 21.55
CA SER A 123 18.01 5.27 21.47
C SER A 123 18.67 5.03 20.10
N SER A 124 19.78 4.30 20.10
CA SER A 124 20.49 3.95 18.87
C SER A 124 19.55 3.30 17.83
N PRO A 125 19.57 3.74 16.56
CA PRO A 125 18.80 3.10 15.49
C PRO A 125 19.31 1.70 15.17
N TRP A 126 20.51 1.30 15.65
CA TRP A 126 21.07 -0.04 15.51
C TRP A 126 20.46 -1.08 16.46
N SER A 127 19.14 -0.99 16.67
CA SER A 127 18.36 -2.08 17.27
C SER A 127 18.33 -3.30 16.34
N TRP A 128 17.85 -4.46 16.82
CA TRP A 128 17.65 -5.63 15.96
C TRP A 128 16.79 -5.29 14.72
N TYR A 129 15.67 -4.60 14.93
CA TYR A 129 14.78 -4.19 13.85
C TYR A 129 15.41 -3.16 12.93
N GLY A 130 16.09 -2.15 13.48
CA GLY A 130 16.77 -1.15 12.65
C GLY A 130 17.93 -1.74 11.84
N SER A 131 18.63 -2.74 12.38
CA SER A 131 19.68 -3.46 11.66
C SER A 131 19.12 -4.38 10.57
N MET A 132 17.98 -5.04 10.82
CA MET A 132 17.24 -5.79 9.79
C MET A 132 16.71 -4.87 8.69
N PHE A 133 16.22 -3.68 9.07
CA PHE A 133 15.78 -2.67 8.12
C PHE A 133 16.94 -2.18 7.24
N TYR A 134 18.10 -1.90 7.85
CA TYR A 134 19.33 -1.57 7.12
C TYR A 134 19.72 -2.68 6.13
N ALA A 135 19.82 -3.92 6.61
CA ALA A 135 20.15 -5.07 5.77
C ALA A 135 19.11 -5.25 4.63
N GLY A 136 17.83 -5.01 4.90
CA GLY A 136 16.74 -5.05 3.93
C GLY A 136 16.88 -4.00 2.82
N GLN A 137 17.09 -2.74 3.19
CA GLN A 137 17.20 -1.64 2.20
C GLN A 137 18.42 -1.78 1.28
N LEU A 138 19.47 -2.49 1.71
CA LEU A 138 20.70 -2.71 0.95
C LEU A 138 20.44 -3.57 -0.31
N TYR A 139 19.86 -4.76 -0.14
CA TYR A 139 19.61 -5.66 -1.29
C TYR A 139 18.35 -5.29 -2.07
N THR A 140 17.41 -4.58 -1.45
CA THR A 140 16.23 -4.03 -2.15
C THR A 140 16.55 -2.75 -2.92
N THR A 141 17.78 -2.22 -2.75
CA THR A 141 18.27 -0.98 -3.38
C THR A 141 17.35 0.22 -3.14
N ILE A 142 16.62 0.25 -2.01
CA ILE A 142 15.74 1.37 -1.66
C ILE A 142 16.60 2.54 -1.14
N GLY A 143 17.48 2.26 -0.18
CA GLY A 143 18.45 3.23 0.34
C GLY A 143 17.84 4.51 0.91
N TYR A 144 16.98 4.43 1.93
CA TYR A 144 16.36 5.61 2.58
C TYR A 144 17.35 6.60 3.20
N GLY A 145 18.59 6.18 3.43
CA GLY A 145 19.64 7.00 4.04
C GLY A 145 19.68 6.96 5.56
N LEU A 146 18.78 6.21 6.23
CA LEU A 146 18.77 6.04 7.69
C LEU A 146 18.22 4.65 8.08
N PRO A 147 18.84 3.92 9.02
CA PRO A 147 20.22 4.08 9.50
C PRO A 147 21.25 3.77 8.39
N VAL A 148 22.48 4.27 8.52
CA VAL A 148 23.58 4.03 7.57
C VAL A 148 24.86 3.66 8.30
N ALA A 149 25.60 2.68 7.76
CA ALA A 149 26.90 2.29 8.28
C ALA A 149 27.91 3.44 8.14
N LYS A 150 28.40 3.94 9.27
CA LYS A 150 29.40 5.02 9.33
C LYS A 150 30.81 4.48 9.51
N THR A 151 30.97 3.26 10.02
CA THR A 151 32.28 2.63 10.19
C THR A 151 32.84 2.17 8.85
N ARG A 152 34.17 2.21 8.69
CA ARG A 152 34.84 1.65 7.52
C ARG A 152 34.55 0.16 7.35
N ALA A 153 34.55 -0.59 8.46
CA ALA A 153 34.24 -2.02 8.46
C ALA A 153 32.79 -2.29 8.01
N GLY A 154 31.82 -1.52 8.51
CA GLY A 154 30.42 -1.60 8.11
C GLY A 154 30.21 -1.27 6.64
N GLN A 155 30.88 -0.23 6.12
CA GLN A 155 30.82 0.13 4.70
C GLN A 155 31.36 -0.98 3.79
N ILE A 156 32.51 -1.56 4.13
CA ILE A 156 33.08 -2.69 3.38
C ILE A 156 32.15 -3.90 3.43
N ALA A 157 31.62 -4.23 4.63
CA ALA A 157 30.66 -5.31 4.79
C ALA A 157 29.39 -5.09 3.95
N SER A 158 28.89 -3.85 3.86
CA SER A 158 27.74 -3.49 3.03
C SER A 158 27.99 -3.76 1.55
N ILE A 159 29.18 -3.45 1.02
CA ILE A 159 29.53 -3.71 -0.39
C ILE A 159 29.43 -5.20 -0.71
N PHE A 160 30.08 -6.06 0.10
CA PHE A 160 30.03 -7.51 -0.10
C PHE A 160 28.62 -8.07 0.08
N TYR A 161 27.87 -7.55 1.06
CA TYR A 161 26.50 -7.96 1.33
C TYR A 161 25.54 -7.58 0.18
N ILE A 162 25.70 -6.43 -0.45
CA ILE A 162 24.86 -6.02 -1.58
C ILE A 162 25.16 -6.88 -2.82
N MET A 163 26.43 -7.21 -3.06
CA MET A 163 26.87 -8.00 -4.22
C MET A 163 26.18 -9.38 -4.28
N LEU A 164 26.05 -10.04 -3.13
CA LEU A 164 25.33 -11.32 -3.02
C LEU A 164 23.82 -11.14 -2.85
N GLY A 165 23.40 -10.05 -2.20
CA GLY A 165 22.00 -9.80 -1.86
C GLY A 165 21.12 -9.46 -3.06
N ILE A 166 21.60 -8.62 -3.98
CA ILE A 166 20.80 -8.17 -5.14
C ILE A 166 20.35 -9.35 -6.02
N PRO A 167 21.24 -10.27 -6.47
CA PRO A 167 20.84 -11.40 -7.31
C PRO A 167 19.79 -12.30 -6.61
N VAL A 168 19.98 -12.59 -5.32
CA VAL A 168 19.05 -13.39 -4.52
C VAL A 168 17.69 -12.69 -4.41
N PHE A 169 17.69 -11.39 -4.14
CA PHE A 169 16.46 -10.60 -4.05
C PHE A 169 15.68 -10.57 -5.38
N LEU A 170 16.37 -10.43 -6.52
CA LEU A 170 15.72 -10.43 -7.85
C LEU A 170 15.05 -11.77 -8.18
N ILE A 171 15.66 -12.90 -7.81
CA ILE A 171 15.07 -14.23 -7.99
C ILE A 171 13.77 -14.34 -7.18
N ILE A 172 13.75 -13.81 -5.96
CA ILE A 172 12.59 -13.83 -5.07
C ILE A 172 11.50 -12.89 -5.59
N LEU A 173 11.87 -11.69 -6.01
CA LEU A 173 10.94 -10.71 -6.55
C LEU A 173 10.16 -11.26 -7.74
N LYS A 174 10.80 -12.06 -8.59
CA LYS A 174 10.15 -12.80 -9.69
C LYS A 174 9.07 -13.75 -9.19
N GLU A 175 9.33 -14.52 -8.14
CA GLU A 175 8.35 -15.48 -7.61
C GLU A 175 7.22 -14.78 -6.86
N VAL A 176 7.53 -13.74 -6.09
CA VAL A 176 6.53 -12.86 -5.46
C VAL A 176 5.63 -12.21 -6.52
N GLY A 177 6.20 -11.72 -7.63
CA GLY A 177 5.45 -11.16 -8.75
C GLY A 177 4.52 -12.19 -9.41
N ARG A 178 4.93 -13.45 -9.53
CA ARG A 178 4.08 -14.55 -10.02
C ARG A 178 2.92 -14.85 -9.08
N LEU A 179 3.18 -14.89 -7.77
CA LEU A 179 2.15 -15.08 -6.74
C LEU A 179 1.14 -13.92 -6.75
N LEU A 180 1.63 -12.68 -6.76
CA LEU A 180 0.80 -11.49 -6.83
C LEU A 180 -0.08 -11.50 -8.08
N SER A 181 0.49 -11.82 -9.25
CA SER A 181 -0.27 -11.91 -10.50
C SER A 181 -1.37 -12.99 -10.47
N ARG A 182 -1.10 -14.14 -9.83
CA ARG A 182 -2.13 -15.19 -9.61
C ARG A 182 -3.22 -14.71 -8.66
N ALA A 183 -2.85 -14.03 -7.58
CA ALA A 183 -3.77 -13.46 -6.61
C ALA A 183 -4.68 -12.40 -7.27
N LEU A 184 -4.10 -11.48 -8.04
CA LEU A 184 -4.83 -10.47 -8.80
C LEU A 184 -5.79 -11.10 -9.83
N ARG A 185 -5.35 -12.13 -10.57
CA ARG A 185 -6.25 -12.87 -11.48
C ARG A 185 -7.41 -13.54 -10.75
N LYS A 186 -7.17 -14.15 -9.58
CA LYS A 186 -8.23 -14.73 -8.75
C LYS A 186 -9.19 -13.66 -8.22
N LEU A 187 -8.66 -12.54 -7.74
CA LEU A 187 -9.43 -11.40 -7.26
C LEU A 187 -10.29 -10.80 -8.38
N TYR A 188 -9.69 -10.56 -9.55
CA TYR A 188 -10.39 -10.07 -10.73
C TYR A 188 -11.54 -11.00 -11.14
N LYS A 189 -11.30 -12.33 -11.17
CA LYS A 189 -12.37 -13.31 -11.43
C LYS A 189 -13.48 -13.24 -10.38
N ARG A 190 -13.15 -13.18 -9.08
CA ARG A 190 -14.13 -13.04 -8.00
C ARG A 190 -14.97 -11.77 -8.15
N ILE A 191 -14.33 -10.63 -8.43
CA ILE A 191 -15.02 -9.35 -8.64
C ILE A 191 -15.93 -9.42 -9.87
N ARG A 192 -15.46 -9.99 -10.99
CA ARG A 192 -16.26 -10.14 -12.20
C ARG A 192 -17.47 -11.05 -11.97
N THR A 193 -17.30 -12.18 -11.29
CA THR A 193 -18.39 -13.09 -10.94
C THR A 193 -19.35 -12.47 -9.93
N ALA A 194 -18.88 -11.63 -8.99
CA ALA A 194 -19.74 -10.87 -8.09
C ALA A 194 -20.56 -9.81 -8.85
N LYS A 195 -19.95 -9.11 -9.83
CA LYS A 195 -20.67 -8.18 -10.71
C LYS A 195 -21.68 -8.86 -11.62
N SER A 196 -21.40 -10.06 -12.14
CA SER A 196 -22.39 -10.82 -12.93
C SER A 196 -23.52 -11.42 -12.09
N LYS A 197 -23.38 -11.45 -10.76
CA LYS A 197 -24.42 -11.88 -9.81
C LYS A 197 -25.25 -10.72 -9.26
N LEU A 198 -24.86 -9.46 -9.53
CA LEU A 198 -25.77 -8.34 -9.33
C LEU A 198 -26.89 -8.52 -10.36
N PRO A 199 -28.17 -8.58 -9.96
CA PRO A 199 -29.25 -8.66 -10.90
C PRO A 199 -29.15 -7.40 -11.75
N THR A 200 -28.75 -7.54 -13.01
CA THR A 200 -29.19 -6.61 -14.04
C THR A 200 -30.71 -6.76 -14.00
N ARG A 201 -31.36 -5.90 -13.21
CA ARG A 201 -32.80 -5.74 -13.21
C ARG A 201 -33.11 -5.51 -14.67
N GLN A 202 -33.62 -6.55 -15.34
CA GLN A 202 -34.05 -6.43 -16.70
C GLN A 202 -35.11 -5.33 -16.63
N LEU A 203 -34.75 -4.11 -17.04
CA LEU A 203 -35.70 -3.32 -17.81
C LEU A 203 -35.92 -4.20 -19.03
N THR A 204 -36.90 -5.09 -18.91
CA THR A 204 -37.49 -5.80 -20.02
C THR A 204 -37.83 -4.69 -20.99
N ARG A 205 -36.97 -4.56 -22.00
CA ARG A 205 -37.19 -3.67 -23.12
C ARG A 205 -38.50 -4.18 -23.69
N ILE A 206 -39.60 -3.47 -23.44
CA ILE A 206 -40.84 -3.65 -24.19
C ILE A 206 -40.52 -3.10 -25.58
N GLY A 207 -39.70 -3.85 -26.31
CA GLY A 207 -39.43 -3.67 -27.72
C GLY A 207 -40.26 -4.71 -28.44
N MET A 208 -41.58 -4.59 -28.37
CA MET A 208 -42.40 -5.26 -29.38
C MET A 208 -41.95 -4.71 -30.74
N PRO A 209 -41.64 -5.56 -31.73
CA PRO A 209 -41.36 -5.06 -33.07
C PRO A 209 -42.60 -4.29 -33.53
N VAL A 210 -42.42 -3.06 -34.03
CA VAL A 210 -43.51 -2.17 -34.49
C VAL A 210 -44.46 -2.89 -35.46
N LYS A 211 -43.94 -3.87 -36.21
CA LYS A 211 -44.73 -4.74 -37.10
C LYS A 211 -45.81 -5.54 -36.38
N ALA A 212 -45.56 -6.03 -35.16
CA ALA A 212 -46.52 -6.78 -34.34
C ALA A 212 -47.63 -5.87 -33.77
N LEU A 213 -47.27 -4.64 -33.40
CA LEU A 213 -48.26 -3.62 -33.03
C LEU A 213 -49.14 -3.23 -34.23
N TYR A 214 -48.55 -3.07 -35.43
CA TYR A 214 -49.31 -2.76 -36.64
C TYR A 214 -50.27 -3.89 -37.03
N THR A 215 -49.82 -5.16 -36.99
CA THR A 215 -50.70 -6.29 -37.32
C THR A 215 -51.81 -6.48 -36.29
N SER A 216 -51.51 -6.32 -35.00
CA SER A 216 -52.52 -6.44 -33.94
C SER A 216 -53.52 -5.27 -33.96
N ALA A 217 -53.07 -4.05 -34.27
CA ALA A 217 -53.96 -2.90 -34.40
C ALA A 217 -54.84 -3.01 -35.66
N TYR A 218 -54.30 -3.51 -36.77
CA TYR A 218 -55.08 -3.72 -38.00
C TYR A 218 -56.15 -4.81 -37.81
N SER A 219 -55.81 -5.93 -37.14
CA SER A 219 -56.77 -7.00 -36.88
C SER A 219 -57.89 -6.56 -35.93
N ILE A 220 -57.56 -5.79 -34.88
CA ILE A 220 -58.54 -5.21 -33.95
C ILE A 220 -59.41 -4.16 -34.66
N ALA A 221 -58.82 -3.29 -35.50
CA ALA A 221 -59.59 -2.31 -36.26
C ALA A 221 -60.58 -2.99 -37.22
N THR A 222 -60.19 -4.11 -37.85
CA THR A 222 -61.10 -4.88 -38.72
C THR A 222 -62.16 -5.64 -37.92
N SER A 223 -61.87 -6.14 -36.72
CA SER A 223 -62.86 -6.83 -35.89
C SER A 223 -63.87 -5.86 -35.27
N VAL A 224 -63.41 -4.69 -34.80
CA VAL A 224 -64.28 -3.62 -34.27
C VAL A 224 -65.12 -3.00 -35.40
N GLY A 225 -64.54 -2.77 -36.59
CA GLY A 225 -65.28 -2.28 -37.75
C GLY A 225 -66.36 -3.25 -38.25
N SER A 226 -66.14 -4.57 -38.11
CA SER A 226 -67.13 -5.60 -38.45
C SER A 226 -68.27 -5.70 -37.43
N GLU A 227 -67.99 -5.53 -36.14
CA GLU A 227 -69.02 -5.55 -35.08
C GLU A 227 -69.90 -4.30 -35.13
N HIS A 228 -69.30 -3.12 -35.35
CA HIS A 228 -70.06 -1.86 -35.43
C HIS A 228 -70.97 -1.79 -36.66
N ARG A 229 -70.57 -2.39 -37.80
CA ARG A 229 -71.44 -2.52 -38.98
C ARG A 229 -72.63 -3.46 -38.75
N LYS A 230 -72.45 -4.51 -37.93
CA LYS A 230 -73.55 -5.41 -37.54
C LYS A 230 -74.52 -4.72 -36.57
N LEU A 231 -74.02 -4.01 -35.56
CA LEU A 231 -74.86 -3.26 -34.62
C LEU A 231 -75.62 -2.12 -35.31
N ALA A 232 -74.97 -1.37 -36.21
CA ALA A 232 -75.65 -0.30 -36.95
C ALA A 232 -76.76 -0.82 -37.87
N HIS A 233 -76.60 -2.00 -38.48
CA HIS A 233 -77.68 -2.63 -39.26
C HIS A 233 -78.83 -3.13 -38.38
N VAL A 234 -78.53 -3.71 -37.21
CA VAL A 234 -79.56 -4.18 -36.26
C VAL A 234 -80.35 -3.00 -35.65
N GLU A 235 -79.67 -1.88 -35.35
CA GLU A 235 -80.33 -0.67 -34.83
C GLU A 235 -81.22 -0.01 -35.90
N LEU A 236 -80.74 0.09 -37.16
CA LEU A 236 -81.54 0.64 -38.27
C LEU A 236 -82.79 -0.20 -38.57
N ASP A 237 -82.68 -1.53 -38.56
CA ASP A 237 -83.81 -2.43 -38.82
C ASP A 237 -84.85 -2.36 -37.68
N SER A 238 -84.40 -2.15 -36.43
CA SER A 238 -85.29 -1.99 -35.28
C SER A 238 -86.04 -0.65 -35.30
N GLU A 239 -85.40 0.45 -35.72
CA GLU A 239 -86.08 1.75 -35.86
C GLU A 239 -87.07 1.78 -37.04
N LEU A 240 -86.78 1.07 -38.14
CA LEU A 240 -87.70 0.98 -39.27
C LEU A 240 -89.01 0.26 -38.89
N GLY A 241 -88.91 -0.85 -38.14
CA GLY A 241 -90.08 -1.61 -37.68
C GLY A 241 -90.95 -0.85 -36.67
N ALA A 242 -90.34 -0.06 -35.78
CA ALA A 242 -91.06 0.75 -34.80
C ALA A 242 -91.83 1.91 -35.47
N ASN A 243 -91.27 2.52 -36.51
CA ASN A 243 -91.95 3.58 -37.26
C ASN A 243 -93.10 3.04 -38.12
N GLU A 244 -92.99 1.83 -38.66
CA GLU A 244 -94.07 1.22 -39.46
C GLU A 244 -95.29 0.87 -38.59
N GLN A 245 -95.09 0.35 -37.37
CA GLN A 245 -96.17 0.10 -36.41
C GLN A 245 -96.85 1.39 -35.91
N ASN A 246 -96.09 2.46 -35.68
CA ASN A 246 -96.66 3.75 -35.30
C ASN A 246 -97.43 4.43 -36.45
N ALA A 247 -97.06 4.18 -37.72
CA ALA A 247 -97.81 4.67 -38.87
C ALA A 247 -99.14 3.93 -39.07
N LEU A 248 -99.20 2.63 -38.78
CA LEU A 248 -100.41 1.80 -38.86
C LEU A 248 -101.45 2.11 -37.77
N ASN A 249 -101.00 2.42 -36.55
CA ASN A 249 -101.90 2.78 -35.44
C ASN A 249 -102.49 4.19 -35.53
N LYS A 250 -102.07 5.02 -36.49
CA LYS A 250 -102.55 6.41 -36.67
C LYS A 250 -103.59 6.56 -37.80
N LYS A 251 -104.01 5.46 -38.44
CA LYS A 251 -105.01 5.43 -39.53
C LYS A 251 -106.29 4.64 -39.20
N LEU A 252 -106.50 4.32 -37.92
CA LEU A 252 -107.76 3.83 -37.33
C LEU A 252 -108.20 4.82 -36.25
#